data_AF-A0A543AU39-F1
#
_entry.id   AF-A0A543AU39-F1
#
_cell.length_a   1.000
_cell.length_b   1.000
_cell.length_c   1.000
_cell.angle_alpha   90.00
_cell.angle_beta   90.00
_cell.angle_gamma   90.00
#
_symmetry.space_group_name_H-M   'P 1'
#
loop_
_entity.id
_entity.type
_entity.pdbx_description
1 polymer ?
#
loop_
_entity_poly.entity_id
_entity_poly.type
_entity_poly.pdbx_seq_one_letter_code
_entity_poly.pdbx_strand_id
1 'polypeptide(L)'
;MVPLLTRIACRAFAVLILLAGVGFGVHIGVTSEEDVQDPRLAAEEDLRAADAEQQTTRDWHREYTQSAADNDAESKAESIAEVASDQAKALDDTYAELQAQEEENSNPPSGPVDLGPIPSDCNSYSGNKAAGCARLLEHGFGLDQMPCLESLWDKESGWNERAHNQGSGAYGIPQALPGNKMSTAGDDWETNPNTQINWGLGYISGRYGTPCDAWAYSQANGFY
;
A
#
# COMPACT_ATOMS: atom_id res chain seq x y z
N MET A 1 61.12 31.53 29.10
CA MET A 1 61.69 31.49 30.46
C MET A 1 60.77 32.27 31.38
N VAL A 2 60.01 31.59 32.26
CA VAL A 2 59.16 32.29 33.24
C VAL A 2 60.08 32.87 34.33
N PRO A 3 60.02 34.18 34.64
CA PRO A 3 60.98 34.81 35.52
C PRO A 3 60.90 34.26 36.95
N LEU A 4 62.05 34.18 37.62
CA LEU A 4 62.22 33.56 38.95
C LEU A 4 61.26 34.14 40.00
N LEU A 5 60.90 35.42 39.86
CA LEU A 5 59.98 36.16 40.73
C LEU A 5 58.53 35.64 40.65
N THR A 6 58.07 35.17 39.50
CA THR A 6 56.69 34.67 39.32
C THR A 6 56.47 33.32 40.00
N ARG A 7 57.53 32.49 40.07
CA ARG A 7 57.47 31.18 40.74
C ARG A 7 57.47 31.29 42.25
N ILE A 8 58.13 32.30 42.81
CA ILE A 8 58.15 32.56 44.26
C ILE A 8 56.81 33.18 44.69
N ALA A 9 56.23 34.08 43.88
CA ALA A 9 54.92 34.67 44.13
C ALA A 9 53.79 33.62 44.18
N CYS A 10 53.76 32.67 43.23
CA CYS A 10 52.75 31.60 43.23
C CYS A 10 52.86 30.65 44.44
N ARG A 11 54.09 30.39 44.93
CA ARG A 11 54.29 29.52 46.10
C ARG A 11 53.92 30.21 47.41
N ALA A 12 54.18 31.52 47.55
CA ALA A 12 53.77 32.28 48.72
C ALA A 12 52.24 32.40 48.84
N PHE A 13 51.54 32.55 47.72
CA PHE A 13 50.07 32.64 47.69
C PHE A 13 49.39 31.32 48.09
N ALA A 14 49.92 30.18 47.64
CA ALA A 14 49.41 28.86 48.01
C ALA A 14 49.57 28.54 49.51
N VAL A 15 50.68 28.97 50.12
CA VAL A 15 50.92 28.77 51.56
C VAL A 15 50.00 29.67 52.41
N LEU A 16 49.70 30.89 51.96
CA LEU A 16 48.77 31.79 52.64
C LEU A 16 47.32 31.27 52.63
N ILE A 17 46.88 30.65 51.52
CA ILE A 17 45.54 30.04 51.45
C ILE A 17 45.43 28.84 52.39
N LEU A 18 46.47 28.01 52.47
CA LEU A 18 46.51 26.88 53.40
C LEU A 18 46.50 27.31 54.88
N LEU A 19 47.24 28.36 55.24
CA LEU A 19 47.26 28.87 56.61
C LEU A 19 45.94 29.56 57.00
N ALA A 20 45.28 30.25 56.07
CA ALA A 20 43.94 30.82 56.29
C ALA A 20 42.88 29.73 56.51
N GLY A 21 42.96 28.61 55.77
CA GLY A 21 42.03 27.48 55.93
C GLY A 21 42.17 26.77 57.28
N VAL A 22 43.39 26.59 57.79
CA VAL A 22 43.63 25.96 59.11
C VAL A 22 43.22 26.89 60.27
N GLY A 23 43.42 28.21 60.12
CA GLY A 23 42.99 29.19 61.13
C GLY A 23 41.47 29.29 61.29
N PHE A 24 40.72 29.20 60.17
CA PHE A 24 39.25 29.21 60.19
C PHE A 24 38.67 27.93 60.82
N GLY A 25 39.29 26.77 60.58
CA GLY A 25 38.85 25.49 61.15
C GLY A 25 38.98 25.40 62.68
N VAL A 26 39.95 26.10 63.29
CA VAL A 26 40.16 26.06 64.76
C VAL A 26 39.27 27.08 65.49
N HIS A 27 38.87 28.19 64.85
CA HIS A 27 38.04 29.20 65.50
C HIS A 27 36.55 28.83 65.57
N ILE A 28 36.06 27.94 64.69
CA ILE A 28 34.66 27.47 64.70
C ILE A 28 34.41 26.43 65.82
N GLY A 29 35.46 25.90 66.45
CA GLY A 29 35.32 24.84 67.46
C GLY A 29 34.98 25.28 68.88
N VAL A 30 35.03 26.57 69.22
CA VAL A 30 34.92 27.02 70.63
C VAL A 30 34.15 28.33 70.74
N THR A 31 32.82 28.31 70.59
CA THR A 31 31.87 29.14 71.38
C THR A 31 30.42 28.66 71.15
N SER A 32 29.88 27.99 72.17
CA SER A 32 28.48 28.01 72.65
C SER A 32 27.31 27.70 71.70
N GLU A 33 26.82 26.45 71.80
CA GLU A 33 25.51 26.10 72.41
C GLU A 33 24.26 26.88 71.97
N GLU A 34 23.64 26.48 70.86
CA GLU A 34 22.18 26.46 70.64
C GLU A 34 21.84 25.46 69.51
N ASP A 35 20.93 24.53 69.82
CA ASP A 35 20.41 23.40 69.04
C ASP A 35 21.40 22.36 68.45
N VAL A 36 21.49 21.21 69.12
CA VAL A 36 21.99 19.97 68.49
C VAL A 36 20.94 19.53 67.49
N GLN A 37 21.04 20.02 66.25
CA GLN A 37 20.34 19.44 65.11
C GLN A 37 20.75 17.95 65.04
N ASP A 38 19.84 17.04 65.39
CA ASP A 38 20.13 15.60 65.32
C ASP A 38 20.53 15.27 63.87
N PRO A 39 21.77 14.83 63.60
CA PRO A 39 22.23 14.55 62.25
C PRO A 39 21.40 13.46 61.56
N ARG A 40 20.66 12.64 62.32
CA ARG A 40 19.71 11.67 61.77
C ARG A 40 18.45 12.35 61.24
N LEU A 41 17.95 13.40 61.89
CA LEU A 41 16.80 14.16 61.42
C LEU A 41 17.12 14.91 60.12
N ALA A 42 18.31 15.52 60.04
CA ALA A 42 18.79 16.14 58.81
C ALA A 42 18.93 15.12 57.66
N ALA A 43 19.49 13.94 57.95
CA ALA A 43 19.60 12.87 56.96
C ALA A 43 18.24 12.30 56.50
N GLU A 44 17.26 12.19 57.40
CA GLU A 44 15.89 11.78 57.05
C GLU A 44 15.17 12.83 56.20
N GLU A 45 15.41 14.11 56.43
CA GLU A 45 14.86 15.21 55.63
C GLU A 45 15.46 15.22 54.22
N ASP A 46 16.78 15.05 54.10
CA ASP A 46 17.47 14.89 52.81
C ASP A 46 16.98 13.67 52.02
N LEU A 47 16.77 12.53 52.71
CA LEU A 47 16.21 11.33 52.09
C LEU A 47 14.77 11.56 51.61
N ARG A 48 13.93 12.25 52.41
CA ARG A 48 12.56 12.60 51.98
C ARG A 48 12.55 13.56 50.81
N ALA A 49 13.48 14.53 50.78
CA ALA A 49 13.64 15.45 49.66
C ALA A 49 14.06 14.71 48.38
N ALA A 50 15.02 13.79 48.49
CA ALA A 50 15.45 12.93 47.38
C ALA A 50 14.33 11.99 46.90
N ASP A 51 13.57 11.37 47.82
CA ASP A 51 12.43 10.54 47.48
C ASP A 51 11.31 11.34 46.81
N ALA A 52 11.05 12.57 47.26
CA ALA A 52 10.07 13.47 46.66
C ALA A 52 10.50 13.86 45.23
N GLU A 53 11.77 14.18 45.01
CA GLU A 53 12.32 14.45 43.67
C GLU A 53 12.26 13.21 42.74
N GLN A 54 12.50 12.03 43.30
CA GLN A 54 12.38 10.78 42.55
C GLN A 54 10.91 10.47 42.20
N GLN A 55 9.97 10.76 43.10
CA GLN A 55 8.54 10.61 42.86
C GLN A 55 8.05 11.56 41.75
N THR A 56 8.41 12.84 41.81
CA THR A 56 8.02 13.81 40.77
C THR A 56 8.56 13.41 39.40
N THR A 57 9.80 12.92 39.35
CA THR A 57 10.40 12.42 38.10
C THR A 57 9.62 11.21 37.57
N ARG A 58 9.25 10.25 38.43
CA ARG A 58 8.48 9.06 38.02
C ARG A 58 7.08 9.41 37.54
N ASP A 59 6.41 10.34 38.22
CA ASP A 59 5.07 10.78 37.85
C ASP A 59 5.10 11.55 36.52
N TRP A 60 6.09 12.42 36.32
CA TRP A 60 6.34 13.07 35.03
C TRP A 60 6.53 12.06 33.89
N HIS A 61 7.35 11.02 34.11
CA HIS A 61 7.55 9.98 33.09
C HIS A 61 6.26 9.18 32.84
N ARG A 62 5.49 8.85 33.88
CA ARG A 62 4.21 8.13 33.73
C ARG A 62 3.24 8.95 32.90
N GLU A 63 3.02 10.21 33.25
CA GLU A 63 2.11 11.12 32.55
C GLU A 63 2.52 11.29 31.08
N TYR A 64 3.81 11.54 30.82
CA TYR A 64 4.34 11.64 29.46
C TYR A 64 4.11 10.37 28.64
N THR A 65 4.40 9.19 29.22
CA THR A 65 4.20 7.91 28.52
C THR A 65 2.72 7.58 28.28
N GLN A 66 1.84 7.91 29.22
CA GLN A 66 0.39 7.74 29.04
C GLN A 66 -0.13 8.68 27.95
N SER A 67 0.21 9.97 28.00
CA SER A 67 -0.17 10.94 26.98
C SER A 67 0.31 10.53 25.59
N ALA A 68 1.55 10.05 25.46
CA ALA A 68 2.07 9.56 24.18
C ALA A 68 1.30 8.33 23.66
N ALA A 69 0.95 7.40 24.54
CA ALA A 69 0.17 6.21 24.19
C ALA A 69 -1.27 6.56 23.79
N ASP A 70 -1.91 7.51 24.50
CA ASP A 70 -3.28 7.94 24.22
C ASP A 70 -3.36 8.67 22.87
N ASN A 71 -2.42 9.57 22.57
CA ASN A 71 -2.35 10.26 21.28
C ASN A 71 -2.07 9.29 20.10
N ASP A 72 -1.21 8.28 20.30
CA ASP A 72 -0.94 7.24 19.31
C ASP A 72 -2.17 6.35 19.08
N ALA A 73 -2.90 6.01 20.14
CA ALA A 73 -4.14 5.24 20.05
C ALA A 73 -5.26 6.03 19.33
N GLU A 74 -5.39 7.32 19.61
CA GLU A 74 -6.36 8.20 18.96
C GLU A 74 -6.04 8.38 17.47
N SER A 75 -4.80 8.71 17.11
CA SER A 75 -4.38 8.83 15.70
C SER A 75 -4.55 7.52 14.92
N LYS A 76 -4.29 6.37 15.55
CA LYS A 76 -4.57 5.06 14.95
C LYS A 76 -6.07 4.80 14.79
N ALA A 77 -6.89 5.16 15.77
CA ALA A 77 -8.33 4.98 15.69
C ALA A 77 -8.95 5.86 14.58
N GLU A 78 -8.50 7.11 14.45
CA GLU A 78 -8.92 8.02 13.39
C GLU A 78 -8.52 7.51 12.01
N SER A 79 -7.26 7.09 11.82
CA SER A 79 -6.81 6.55 10.52
C SER A 79 -7.50 5.25 10.13
N ILE A 80 -7.81 4.37 11.10
CA ILE A 80 -8.60 3.15 10.85
C ILE A 80 -10.04 3.52 10.46
N ALA A 81 -10.65 4.51 11.12
CA ALA A 81 -12.00 4.96 10.80
C ALA A 81 -12.08 5.61 9.41
N GLU A 82 -11.06 6.40 9.03
CA GLU A 82 -10.94 7.01 7.69
C GLU A 82 -10.78 5.94 6.61
N VAL A 83 -9.85 5.00 6.78
CA VAL A 83 -9.65 3.88 5.84
C VAL A 83 -10.90 3.01 5.72
N ALA A 84 -11.58 2.71 6.83
CA ALA A 84 -12.82 1.94 6.80
C ALA A 84 -13.96 2.68 6.09
N SER A 85 -14.07 4.01 6.29
CA SER A 85 -15.02 4.86 5.57
C SER A 85 -14.73 4.89 4.08
N ASP A 86 -13.46 5.04 3.68
CA ASP A 86 -13.07 5.09 2.27
C ASP A 86 -13.26 3.74 1.58
N GLN A 87 -12.96 2.63 2.26
CA GLN A 87 -13.27 1.29 1.78
C GLN A 87 -14.78 1.06 1.64
N ALA A 88 -15.59 1.54 2.59
CA ALA A 88 -17.04 1.43 2.50
C ALA A 88 -17.60 2.23 1.31
N LYS A 89 -17.13 3.46 1.09
CA LYS A 89 -17.50 4.26 -0.09
C LYS A 89 -17.06 3.60 -1.38
N ALA A 90 -15.83 3.07 -1.44
CA ALA A 90 -15.35 2.37 -2.62
C ALA A 90 -16.20 1.13 -2.93
N LEU A 91 -16.64 0.38 -1.91
CA LEU A 91 -17.55 -0.75 -2.09
C LEU A 91 -18.94 -0.32 -2.55
N ASP A 92 -19.49 0.77 -2.01
CA ASP A 92 -20.76 1.34 -2.45
C ASP A 92 -20.68 1.86 -3.90
N ASP A 93 -19.61 2.56 -4.26
CA ASP A 93 -19.34 3.01 -5.62
C ASP A 93 -19.19 1.81 -6.57
N THR A 94 -18.46 0.76 -6.15
CA THR A 94 -18.32 -0.48 -6.92
C THR A 94 -19.68 -1.16 -7.10
N TYR A 95 -20.52 -1.21 -6.06
CA TYR A 95 -21.86 -1.80 -6.14
C TYR A 95 -22.79 -1.00 -7.04
N ALA A 96 -22.73 0.34 -6.98
CA ALA A 96 -23.48 1.23 -7.87
C ALA A 96 -23.02 1.09 -9.33
N GLU A 97 -21.71 0.93 -9.57
CA GLU A 97 -21.14 0.73 -10.89
C GLU A 97 -21.47 -0.66 -11.47
N LEU A 98 -21.53 -1.69 -10.62
CA LEU A 98 -22.03 -3.02 -10.99
C LEU A 98 -23.53 -3.00 -11.31
N GLN A 99 -24.35 -2.30 -10.52
CA GLN A 99 -25.79 -2.16 -10.81
C GLN A 99 -26.03 -1.34 -12.08
N ALA A 100 -25.27 -0.26 -12.30
CA ALA A 100 -25.32 0.51 -13.53
C ALA A 100 -24.87 -0.30 -14.76
N GLN A 101 -23.85 -1.15 -14.62
CA GLN A 101 -23.44 -2.10 -15.65
C GLN A 101 -24.49 -3.20 -15.88
N GLU A 102 -25.20 -3.65 -14.85
CA GLU A 102 -26.28 -4.64 -14.98
C GLU A 102 -27.50 -4.02 -15.69
N GLU A 103 -27.82 -2.74 -15.42
CA GLU A 103 -28.85 -1.99 -16.15
C GLU A 103 -28.41 -1.63 -17.59
N GLU A 104 -27.13 -1.30 -17.83
CA GLU A 104 -26.59 -1.03 -19.17
C GLU A 104 -26.52 -2.32 -20.01
N ASN A 105 -26.10 -3.45 -19.43
CA ASN A 105 -26.14 -4.78 -20.06
C ASN A 105 -27.57 -5.31 -20.23
N SER A 106 -28.55 -4.78 -19.49
CA SER A 106 -29.97 -5.11 -19.71
C SER A 106 -30.57 -4.38 -20.92
N ASN A 107 -29.84 -3.41 -21.48
CA ASN A 107 -30.22 -2.70 -22.69
C ASN A 107 -29.04 -2.64 -23.68
N PRO A 108 -28.59 -3.79 -24.22
CA PRO A 108 -27.52 -3.81 -25.20
C PRO A 108 -27.95 -2.97 -26.42
N PRO A 109 -27.00 -2.34 -27.14
CA PRO A 109 -27.28 -1.76 -28.45
C PRO A 109 -27.71 -2.90 -29.37
N SER A 110 -29.02 -3.15 -29.38
CA SER A 110 -29.72 -4.15 -30.16
C SER A 110 -29.89 -3.61 -31.58
N GLY A 111 -28.79 -3.22 -32.20
CA GLY A 111 -28.71 -3.12 -33.66
C GLY A 111 -28.37 -4.50 -34.18
N PRO A 112 -29.11 -5.07 -35.15
CA PRO A 112 -28.69 -6.28 -35.81
C PRO A 112 -27.33 -6.03 -36.46
N VAL A 113 -26.26 -6.57 -35.89
CA VAL A 113 -24.98 -6.70 -36.60
C VAL A 113 -25.19 -7.78 -37.65
N ASP A 114 -25.46 -7.36 -38.89
CA ASP A 114 -25.58 -8.26 -40.04
C ASP A 114 -24.19 -8.79 -40.42
N LEU A 115 -23.78 -9.87 -39.74
CA LEU A 115 -22.51 -10.56 -39.97
C LEU A 115 -22.67 -11.80 -40.87
N GLY A 116 -23.82 -11.93 -41.53
CA GLY A 116 -24.15 -13.08 -42.36
C GLY A 116 -24.74 -14.27 -41.57
N PRO A 117 -24.85 -15.45 -42.21
CA PRO A 117 -25.53 -16.59 -41.62
C PRO A 117 -24.77 -17.19 -40.44
N ILE A 118 -25.52 -17.58 -39.40
CA ILE A 118 -24.99 -18.34 -38.26
C ILE A 118 -24.43 -19.69 -38.77
N PRO A 119 -23.17 -20.05 -38.45
CA PRO A 119 -22.62 -21.34 -38.85
C PRO A 119 -23.38 -22.48 -38.16
N SER A 120 -23.57 -23.59 -38.87
CA SER A 120 -24.24 -24.79 -38.34
C SER A 120 -23.37 -25.62 -37.40
N ASP A 121 -22.05 -25.53 -37.56
CA ASP A 121 -21.05 -26.19 -36.73
C ASP A 121 -19.70 -25.46 -36.83
N CYS A 122 -18.70 -25.93 -36.09
CA CYS A 122 -17.34 -25.37 -36.13
C CYS A 122 -16.47 -25.90 -37.30
N ASN A 123 -16.96 -26.83 -38.13
CA ASN A 123 -16.16 -27.49 -39.17
C ASN A 123 -15.87 -26.56 -40.37
N SER A 124 -16.59 -25.46 -40.51
CA SER A 124 -16.33 -24.42 -41.51
C SER A 124 -15.08 -23.58 -41.19
N TYR A 125 -14.59 -23.63 -39.95
CA TYR A 125 -13.42 -22.89 -39.51
C TYR A 125 -12.15 -23.74 -39.60
N SER A 126 -11.00 -23.07 -39.67
CA SER A 126 -9.69 -23.73 -39.69
C SER A 126 -8.66 -22.97 -38.85
N GLY A 127 -7.54 -23.65 -38.52
CA GLY A 127 -6.47 -23.05 -37.71
C GLY A 127 -6.97 -22.54 -36.36
N ASN A 128 -6.51 -21.35 -35.97
CA ASN A 128 -6.88 -20.74 -34.70
C ASN A 128 -8.39 -20.41 -34.62
N LYS A 129 -9.05 -20.15 -35.76
CA LYS A 129 -10.51 -19.92 -35.80
C LYS A 129 -11.31 -21.16 -35.39
N ALA A 130 -10.85 -22.35 -35.80
CA ALA A 130 -11.47 -23.62 -35.37
C ALA A 130 -11.31 -23.85 -33.86
N ALA A 131 -10.13 -23.57 -33.32
CA ALA A 131 -9.92 -23.60 -31.87
C ALA A 131 -10.81 -22.57 -31.16
N GLY A 132 -10.94 -21.36 -31.73
CA GLY A 132 -11.84 -20.32 -31.26
C GLY A 132 -13.28 -20.77 -31.14
N CYS A 133 -13.83 -21.34 -32.21
CA CYS A 133 -15.20 -21.85 -32.24
C CYS A 133 -15.42 -22.96 -31.20
N ALA A 134 -14.48 -23.91 -31.07
CA ALA A 134 -14.57 -24.96 -30.05
C ALA A 134 -14.56 -24.40 -28.63
N ARG A 135 -13.64 -23.47 -28.32
CA ARG A 135 -13.55 -22.83 -27.00
C ARG A 135 -14.74 -21.94 -26.70
N LEU A 136 -15.29 -21.26 -27.71
CA LEU A 136 -16.50 -20.45 -27.58
C LEU A 136 -17.68 -21.31 -27.09
N LEU A 137 -17.86 -22.51 -27.65
CA LEU A 137 -18.88 -23.46 -27.21
C LEU A 137 -18.60 -23.99 -25.79
N GLU A 138 -17.35 -24.32 -25.48
CA GLU A 138 -16.94 -24.75 -24.13
C GLU A 138 -17.19 -23.67 -23.05
N HIS A 139 -17.09 -22.38 -23.44
CA HIS A 139 -17.40 -21.24 -22.57
C HIS A 139 -18.90 -21.04 -22.35
N GLY A 140 -19.75 -21.77 -23.08
CA GLY A 140 -21.22 -21.68 -22.97
C GLY A 140 -21.87 -20.70 -23.94
N PHE A 141 -21.13 -20.10 -24.87
CA PHE A 141 -21.71 -19.28 -25.92
C PHE A 141 -22.27 -20.14 -27.06
N GLY A 142 -23.32 -19.64 -27.73
CA GLY A 142 -23.89 -20.27 -28.91
C GLY A 142 -23.12 -19.94 -30.19
N LEU A 143 -23.30 -20.76 -31.24
CA LEU A 143 -22.66 -20.55 -32.55
C LEU A 143 -23.01 -19.22 -33.20
N ASP A 144 -24.13 -18.60 -32.80
CA ASP A 144 -24.54 -17.25 -33.20
C ASP A 144 -23.54 -16.16 -32.79
N GLN A 145 -22.69 -16.42 -31.79
CA GLN A 145 -21.65 -15.49 -31.33
C GLN A 145 -20.36 -15.58 -32.15
N MET A 146 -20.15 -16.68 -32.90
CA MET A 146 -18.89 -16.92 -33.60
C MET A 146 -18.59 -15.89 -34.71
N PRO A 147 -19.55 -15.43 -35.54
CA PRO A 147 -19.27 -14.38 -36.53
C PRO A 147 -18.77 -13.07 -35.92
N CYS A 148 -19.27 -12.71 -34.72
CA CYS A 148 -18.83 -11.54 -33.98
C CYS A 148 -17.40 -11.71 -33.46
N LEU A 149 -17.10 -12.87 -32.86
CA LEU A 149 -15.75 -13.20 -32.38
C LEU A 149 -14.74 -13.22 -33.53
N GLU A 150 -15.11 -13.84 -34.66
CA GLU A 150 -14.30 -13.88 -35.87
C GLU A 150 -13.94 -12.47 -36.34
N SER A 151 -14.94 -11.61 -36.52
CA SER A 151 -14.74 -10.23 -36.98
C SER A 151 -13.89 -9.42 -36.01
N LEU A 152 -14.14 -9.59 -34.70
CA LEU A 152 -13.40 -8.92 -33.64
C LEU A 152 -11.92 -9.29 -33.71
N TRP A 153 -11.57 -10.57 -33.63
CA TRP A 153 -10.16 -10.98 -33.63
C TRP A 153 -9.48 -10.94 -35.00
N ASP A 154 -10.25 -10.93 -36.10
CA ASP A 154 -9.72 -10.56 -37.42
C ASP A 154 -9.23 -9.10 -37.43
N LYS A 155 -9.99 -8.17 -36.84
CA LYS A 155 -9.58 -6.75 -36.68
C LYS A 155 -8.36 -6.59 -35.77
N GLU A 156 -8.31 -7.35 -34.66
CA GLU A 156 -7.24 -7.21 -33.67
C GLU A 156 -5.90 -7.79 -34.14
N SER A 157 -5.90 -9.01 -34.66
CA SER A 157 -4.66 -9.77 -34.90
C SER A 157 -4.67 -10.60 -36.18
N GLY A 158 -5.81 -10.72 -36.87
CA GLY A 158 -5.99 -11.73 -37.91
C GLY A 158 -5.88 -13.15 -37.35
N TRP A 159 -6.27 -13.35 -36.08
CA TRP A 159 -6.12 -14.63 -35.36
C TRP A 159 -4.68 -15.14 -35.24
N ASN A 160 -3.67 -14.28 -35.32
CA ASN A 160 -2.27 -14.66 -35.17
C ASN A 160 -1.85 -14.66 -33.68
N GLU A 161 -1.48 -15.83 -33.16
CA GLU A 161 -1.05 -15.99 -31.76
C GLU A 161 0.26 -15.27 -31.42
N ARG A 162 1.02 -14.85 -32.43
CA ARG A 162 2.26 -14.09 -32.29
C ARG A 162 2.12 -12.62 -32.69
N ALA A 163 0.89 -12.13 -32.91
CA ALA A 163 0.66 -10.74 -33.25
C ALA A 163 1.17 -9.84 -32.12
N HIS A 164 2.10 -8.94 -32.43
CA HIS A 164 2.65 -7.99 -31.46
C HIS A 164 2.62 -6.58 -32.02
N ASN A 165 1.91 -5.69 -31.33
CA ASN A 165 1.89 -4.29 -31.66
C ASN A 165 3.05 -3.58 -30.94
N GLN A 166 4.10 -3.22 -31.69
CA GLN A 166 5.29 -2.58 -31.12
C GLN A 166 5.02 -1.21 -30.46
N GLY A 167 3.98 -0.50 -30.90
CA GLY A 167 3.64 0.81 -30.34
C GLY A 167 2.96 0.71 -28.98
N SER A 168 1.96 -0.17 -28.85
CA SER A 168 1.19 -0.34 -27.60
C SER A 168 1.73 -1.41 -26.67
N GLY A 169 2.43 -2.41 -27.20
CA GLY A 169 2.82 -3.62 -26.47
C GLY A 169 1.74 -4.72 -26.42
N ALA A 170 0.62 -4.54 -27.12
CA ALA A 170 -0.44 -5.54 -27.19
C ALA A 170 0.05 -6.84 -27.84
N TYR A 171 -0.45 -7.99 -27.37
CA TYR A 171 0.04 -9.31 -27.78
C TYR A 171 -1.07 -10.33 -28.02
N GLY A 172 -0.83 -11.21 -29.00
CA GLY A 172 -1.60 -12.42 -29.26
C GLY A 172 -2.93 -12.19 -29.97
N ILE A 173 -3.71 -13.25 -30.06
CA ILE A 173 -5.03 -13.27 -30.72
C ILE A 173 -5.94 -12.14 -30.19
N PRO A 174 -6.14 -11.98 -28.87
CA PRO A 174 -7.04 -10.96 -28.35
C PRO A 174 -6.40 -9.56 -28.25
N GLN A 175 -5.12 -9.40 -28.62
CA GLN A 175 -4.34 -8.17 -28.41
C GLN A 175 -4.36 -7.69 -26.94
N ALA A 176 -4.07 -8.60 -26.01
CA ALA A 176 -4.06 -8.29 -24.58
C ALA A 176 -2.99 -7.25 -24.22
N LEU A 177 -3.35 -6.28 -23.36
CA LEU A 177 -2.45 -5.23 -22.89
C LEU A 177 -2.40 -5.13 -21.34
N PRO A 178 -1.22 -5.38 -20.73
CA PRO A 178 -0.07 -6.11 -21.29
C PRO A 178 -0.38 -7.59 -21.56
N GLY A 179 0.35 -8.19 -22.51
CA GLY A 179 0.15 -9.58 -22.92
C GLY A 179 0.27 -10.61 -21.80
N ASN A 180 1.12 -10.35 -20.80
CA ASN A 180 1.35 -11.25 -19.67
C ASN A 180 0.11 -11.46 -18.77
N LYS A 181 -0.97 -10.68 -18.91
CA LYS A 181 -2.26 -10.97 -18.26
C LYS A 181 -2.80 -12.34 -18.65
N MET A 182 -2.47 -12.82 -19.86
CA MET A 182 -2.88 -14.15 -20.34
C MET A 182 -2.24 -15.30 -19.54
N SER A 183 -1.21 -15.05 -18.73
CA SER A 183 -0.63 -16.05 -17.82
C SER A 183 -1.64 -16.65 -16.83
N THR A 184 -2.70 -15.90 -16.51
CA THR A 184 -3.80 -16.38 -15.66
C THR A 184 -4.58 -17.55 -16.28
N ALA A 185 -4.54 -17.71 -17.61
CA ALA A 185 -5.14 -18.83 -18.33
C ALA A 185 -4.15 -19.98 -18.58
N GLY A 186 -2.84 -19.74 -18.43
CA GLY A 186 -1.78 -20.74 -18.63
C GLY A 186 -0.40 -20.11 -18.83
N ASP A 187 0.64 -20.78 -18.33
CA ASP A 187 2.03 -20.30 -18.40
C ASP A 187 2.60 -20.24 -19.83
N ASP A 188 1.99 -20.95 -20.77
CA ASP A 188 2.37 -21.04 -22.18
C ASP A 188 1.68 -20.01 -23.09
N TRP A 189 1.05 -18.99 -22.48
CA TRP A 189 0.24 -17.96 -23.15
C TRP A 189 0.93 -17.28 -24.33
N GLU A 190 2.25 -17.15 -24.31
CA GLU A 190 2.99 -16.44 -25.37
C GLU A 190 2.94 -17.19 -26.70
N THR A 191 2.75 -18.52 -26.71
CA THR A 191 2.80 -19.30 -27.96
C THR A 191 1.63 -20.26 -28.15
N ASN A 192 0.79 -20.45 -27.14
CA ASN A 192 -0.35 -21.34 -27.23
C ASN A 192 -1.64 -20.57 -27.57
N PRO A 193 -2.21 -20.74 -28.78
CA PRO A 193 -3.45 -20.07 -29.16
C PRO A 193 -4.63 -20.47 -28.27
N ASN A 194 -4.69 -21.69 -27.76
CA ASN A 194 -5.78 -22.10 -26.85
C ASN A 194 -5.77 -21.28 -25.56
N THR A 195 -4.59 -21.06 -25.00
CA THR A 195 -4.42 -20.25 -23.77
C THR A 195 -4.85 -18.81 -24.01
N GLN A 196 -4.46 -18.24 -25.15
CA GLN A 196 -4.85 -16.87 -25.53
C GLN A 196 -6.35 -16.75 -25.79
N ILE A 197 -6.94 -17.72 -26.51
CA ILE A 197 -8.38 -17.76 -26.80
C ILE A 197 -9.20 -17.91 -25.51
N ASN A 198 -8.78 -18.80 -24.60
CA ASN A 198 -9.47 -19.00 -23.33
C ASN A 198 -9.44 -17.73 -22.46
N TRP A 199 -8.28 -17.06 -22.39
CA TRP A 199 -8.19 -15.78 -21.70
C TRP A 199 -9.07 -14.71 -22.36
N GLY A 200 -9.01 -14.60 -23.68
CA GLY A 200 -9.77 -13.61 -24.44
C GLY A 200 -11.29 -13.79 -24.30
N LEU A 201 -11.79 -15.02 -24.34
CA LEU A 201 -13.20 -15.33 -24.10
C LEU A 201 -13.63 -14.99 -22.66
N GLY A 202 -12.79 -15.30 -21.67
CA GLY A 202 -13.05 -14.91 -20.28
C GLY A 202 -13.10 -13.39 -20.09
N TYR A 203 -12.19 -12.66 -20.75
CA TYR A 203 -12.20 -11.19 -20.75
C TYR A 203 -13.46 -10.64 -21.42
N ILE A 204 -13.85 -11.17 -22.59
CA ILE A 204 -15.09 -10.81 -23.28
C ILE A 204 -16.30 -11.02 -22.37
N SER A 205 -16.41 -12.19 -21.75
CA SER A 205 -17.53 -12.50 -20.85
C SER A 205 -17.59 -11.54 -19.66
N GLY A 206 -16.45 -11.28 -19.01
CA GLY A 206 -16.40 -10.42 -17.82
C GLY A 206 -16.59 -8.92 -18.10
N ARG A 207 -16.25 -8.45 -19.31
CA ARG A 207 -16.27 -7.02 -19.67
C ARG A 207 -17.49 -6.62 -20.51
N TYR A 208 -17.91 -7.50 -21.41
CA TYR A 208 -18.92 -7.24 -22.44
C TYR A 208 -20.13 -8.17 -22.38
N GLY A 209 -20.08 -9.24 -21.57
CA GLY A 209 -21.12 -10.26 -21.55
C GLY A 209 -20.97 -11.25 -22.71
N THR A 210 -21.05 -10.80 -23.97
CA THR A 210 -20.99 -11.66 -25.16
C THR A 210 -19.98 -11.21 -26.23
N PRO A 211 -19.51 -12.11 -27.11
CA PRO A 211 -18.69 -11.73 -28.26
C PRO A 211 -19.35 -10.71 -29.19
N CYS A 212 -20.67 -10.77 -29.37
CA CYS A 212 -21.39 -9.78 -30.18
C CYS A 212 -21.46 -8.40 -29.54
N ASP A 213 -21.63 -8.31 -28.22
CA ASP A 213 -21.59 -7.05 -27.50
C ASP A 213 -20.17 -6.45 -27.53
N ALA A 214 -19.14 -7.27 -27.37
CA ALA A 214 -17.74 -6.86 -27.55
C ALA A 214 -17.47 -6.32 -28.95
N TRP A 215 -17.98 -6.98 -29.98
CA TRP A 215 -17.86 -6.52 -31.36
C TRP A 215 -18.60 -5.20 -31.62
N ALA A 216 -19.83 -5.06 -31.12
CA ALA A 216 -20.59 -3.81 -31.22
C ALA A 216 -19.83 -2.65 -30.55
N TYR A 217 -19.28 -2.88 -29.35
CA TYR A 217 -18.44 -1.91 -28.66
C TYR A 217 -17.16 -1.57 -29.45
N SER A 218 -16.49 -2.57 -30.04
CA SER A 218 -15.29 -2.39 -30.88
C SER A 218 -15.55 -1.57 -32.14
N GLN A 219 -16.74 -1.71 -32.73
CA GLN A 219 -17.16 -0.89 -33.87
C GLN A 219 -17.42 0.57 -33.48
N ALA A 220 -17.98 0.80 -32.29
CA ALA A 220 -18.29 2.15 -31.81
C ALA A 220 -17.05 2.91 -31.30
N ASN A 221 -16.14 2.22 -30.62
CA ASN A 221 -15.03 2.86 -29.87
C ASN A 221 -13.65 2.61 -30.48
N GLY A 222 -13.53 1.66 -31.41
CA GLY A 222 -12.25 1.28 -32.00
C GLY A 222 -11.45 0.26 -31.19
N PHE A 223 -11.85 -0.05 -29.96
CA PHE A 223 -11.23 -1.03 -29.06
C PHE A 223 -12.29 -1.86 -28.32
N TYR A 224 -11.87 -2.95 -27.70
CA TYR A 224 -12.60 -3.75 -26.70
C TYR A 224 -11.58 -4.21 -25.62
#